data_AF-A0A554A367-F1
#
_entry.id   AF-A0A554A367-F1
#
_cell.length_a   1.000
_cell.length_b   1.000
_cell.length_c   1.000
_cell.angle_alpha   90.00
_cell.angle_beta   90.00
_cell.angle_gamma   90.00
#
_symmetry.space_group_name_H-M   'P 1'
#
loop_
_entity.id
_entity.type
_entity.pdbx_description
1 polymer ?
#
loop_
_entity_poly.entity_id
_entity_poly.type
_entity_poly.pdbx_seq_one_letter_code
_entity_poly.pdbx_strand_id
1 'polypeptide(L)'
;MKTFKLYALYLLAGDNETIRQEAIPLTDGLIINMENSERTWFIDAVVPKEFKTFFEGEQQANRHVFLNVIITSKDNHPAAMITSIETITELSEGYSIVFKGRIVLGRDDVLEDVLEDLLSDGHSTESLLERFKQRTENLDSYSDKTLNEVYKDLKESGKYVLL
;
A
#
# COMPACT_ATOMS: atom_id res chain seq x y z
N MET A 1 -3.16 8.97 -18.04
CA MET A 1 -3.78 7.80 -17.40
C MET A 1 -3.06 6.54 -17.86
N LYS A 2 -2.71 5.68 -16.91
CA LYS A 2 -2.11 4.36 -17.16
C LYS A 2 -2.85 3.30 -16.37
N THR A 3 -3.05 2.14 -16.98
CA THR A 3 -3.72 0.99 -16.37
C THR A 3 -2.74 -0.15 -16.24
N PHE A 4 -2.76 -0.82 -15.10
CA PHE A 4 -1.90 -1.93 -14.77
C PHE A 4 -2.72 -3.07 -14.19
N LYS A 5 -2.16 -4.28 -14.22
CA LYS A 5 -2.70 -5.41 -13.49
C LYS A 5 -2.51 -5.20 -11.99
N LEU A 6 -3.55 -5.45 -11.19
CA LEU A 6 -3.39 -5.61 -9.75
C LEU A 6 -2.94 -7.05 -9.50
N TYR A 7 -1.68 -7.25 -9.10
CA TYR A 7 -1.14 -8.59 -8.89
C TYR A 7 -1.52 -9.17 -7.53
N ALA A 8 -1.38 -8.37 -6.47
CA ALA A 8 -1.75 -8.75 -5.12
C ALA A 8 -2.27 -7.53 -4.34
N LEU A 9 -3.11 -7.82 -3.34
CA LEU A 9 -3.73 -6.83 -2.47
C LEU A 9 -3.65 -7.34 -1.02
N TYR A 10 -3.16 -6.50 -0.12
CA TYR A 10 -3.09 -6.78 1.30
C TYR A 10 -3.77 -5.67 2.07
N LEU A 11 -4.59 -6.05 3.05
CA LEU A 11 -5.10 -5.14 4.06
C LEU A 11 -4.01 -4.90 5.10
N LEU A 12 -3.75 -3.63 5.38
CA LEU A 12 -2.85 -3.21 6.45
C LEU A 12 -3.69 -2.78 7.65
N ALA A 13 -3.69 -3.61 8.69
CA ALA A 13 -4.46 -3.37 9.91
C ALA A 13 -3.63 -3.75 11.14
N GLY A 14 -3.76 -2.99 12.22
CA GLY A 14 -2.99 -3.23 13.44
C GLY A 14 -3.30 -2.23 14.53
N ASP A 15 -2.63 -2.39 15.66
CA ASP A 15 -2.58 -1.37 16.70
C ASP A 15 -1.46 -0.35 16.40
N ASN A 16 -1.20 0.56 17.33
CA ASN A 16 -0.20 1.63 17.14
C ASN A 16 1.24 1.11 17.13
N GLU A 17 1.50 -0.17 17.44
CA GLU A 17 2.85 -0.72 17.60
C GLU A 17 3.19 -1.74 16.52
N THR A 18 2.21 -2.43 15.92
CA THR A 18 2.50 -3.41 14.87
C THR A 18 1.36 -3.53 13.85
N ILE A 19 1.66 -3.19 12.58
CA ILE A 19 0.78 -3.49 11.44
C ILE A 19 0.91 -4.96 11.08
N ARG A 20 -0.24 -5.58 10.78
CA ARG A 20 -0.32 -6.88 10.12
C ARG A 20 -0.75 -6.69 8.68
N GLN A 21 -0.15 -7.48 7.79
CA GLN A 21 -0.55 -7.55 6.38
C GLN A 21 -1.42 -8.78 6.19
N GLU A 22 -2.72 -8.59 5.96
CA GLU A 22 -3.67 -9.66 5.67
C GLU A 22 -3.92 -9.73 4.17
N ALA A 23 -3.59 -10.85 3.54
CA ALA A 23 -3.79 -11.02 2.10
C ALA A 23 -5.29 -11.05 1.78
N ILE A 24 -5.70 -10.21 0.83
CA ILE A 24 -7.04 -10.25 0.25
C ILE A 24 -6.95 -11.07 -1.05
N PRO A 25 -7.55 -12.26 -1.12
CA PRO A 25 -7.55 -13.07 -2.32
C PRO A 25 -8.26 -12.33 -3.46
N LEU A 26 -7.59 -12.29 -4.62
CA LEU A 26 -8.11 -11.67 -5.83
C LEU A 26 -8.51 -12.76 -6.83
N THR A 27 -9.74 -12.67 -7.34
CA THR A 27 -10.16 -13.42 -8.53
C THR A 27 -9.63 -12.71 -9.78
N ASP A 28 -9.72 -11.39 -9.80
CA ASP A 28 -9.15 -10.50 -10.82
C ASP A 28 -8.93 -9.11 -10.23
N GLY A 29 -8.19 -8.25 -10.91
CA GLY A 29 -8.05 -6.86 -10.50
C GLY A 29 -7.21 -6.00 -11.42
N LEU A 30 -7.54 -4.72 -11.41
CA LEU A 30 -6.81 -3.68 -12.12
C LEU A 30 -6.55 -2.48 -11.22
N ILE A 31 -5.51 -1.73 -11.55
CA ILE A 31 -5.16 -0.50 -10.87
C ILE A 31 -4.81 0.58 -11.91
N ILE A 32 -5.34 1.78 -11.70
CA ILE A 32 -5.25 2.90 -12.64
C ILE A 32 -4.52 4.05 -11.96
N ASN A 33 -3.45 4.53 -12.57
CA ASN A 33 -2.84 5.82 -12.26
C ASN A 33 -3.47 6.90 -13.14
N MET A 34 -4.14 7.88 -12.52
CA MET A 34 -4.77 8.95 -13.26
C MET A 34 -3.78 9.94 -13.88
N GLU A 35 -2.54 10.01 -13.36
CA GLU A 35 -1.50 10.97 -13.75
C GLU A 35 -1.96 12.43 -13.64
N ASN A 36 -2.86 12.71 -12.69
CA ASN A 36 -3.34 14.05 -12.38
C ASN A 36 -2.47 14.71 -11.29
N SER A 37 -2.67 16.01 -11.06
CA SER A 37 -1.96 16.77 -10.02
C SER A 37 -2.24 16.26 -8.60
N GLU A 38 -3.41 15.65 -8.40
CA GLU A 38 -3.83 15.04 -7.12
C GLU A 38 -3.18 13.67 -6.88
N ARG A 39 -2.41 13.14 -7.85
CA ARG A 39 -1.76 11.81 -7.80
C ARG A 39 -2.76 10.70 -7.46
N THR A 40 -3.96 10.77 -8.03
CA THR A 40 -5.05 9.85 -7.76
C THR A 40 -4.80 8.49 -8.41
N TRP A 41 -5.12 7.45 -7.64
CA TRP A 41 -5.17 6.08 -8.10
C TRP A 41 -6.55 5.48 -7.85
N PHE A 42 -6.97 4.60 -8.75
CA PHE A 42 -8.14 3.74 -8.56
C PHE A 42 -7.72 2.28 -8.57
N ILE A 43 -8.33 1.48 -7.69
CA ILE A 43 -8.19 0.03 -7.68
C ILE A 43 -9.58 -0.54 -7.91
N ASP A 44 -9.72 -1.47 -8.83
CA ASP A 44 -10.91 -2.34 -8.92
C ASP A 44 -10.45 -3.76 -8.62
N ALA A 45 -10.87 -4.27 -7.46
CA ALA A 45 -10.50 -5.57 -6.95
C ALA A 45 -11.71 -6.49 -6.93
N VAL A 46 -11.63 -7.62 -7.65
CA VAL A 46 -12.66 -8.66 -7.62
C VAL A 46 -12.32 -9.65 -6.52
N VAL A 47 -13.14 -9.67 -5.47
CA VAL A 47 -12.90 -10.43 -4.23
C VAL A 47 -14.01 -11.46 -3.97
N PRO A 48 -13.72 -12.54 -3.21
CA PRO A 48 -14.74 -13.51 -2.80
C PRO A 48 -15.84 -12.90 -1.93
N LYS A 49 -17.00 -13.56 -1.91
CA LYS A 49 -18.21 -13.09 -1.20
C LYS A 49 -18.01 -12.87 0.30
N GLU A 50 -17.07 -13.57 0.92
CA GLU A 50 -16.74 -13.43 2.35
C GLU A 50 -16.23 -12.03 2.74
N PHE A 51 -15.64 -11.28 1.80
CA PHE A 51 -15.14 -9.93 2.06
C PHE A 51 -16.21 -8.84 1.97
N LYS A 52 -17.42 -9.17 1.49
CA LYS A 52 -18.52 -8.21 1.32
C LYS A 52 -18.84 -7.45 2.61
N THR A 53 -19.16 -8.19 3.67
CA THR A 53 -19.60 -7.61 4.94
C THR A 53 -18.54 -6.70 5.55
N PHE A 54 -17.26 -7.07 5.39
CA PHE A 54 -16.14 -6.24 5.82
C PHE A 54 -16.13 -4.91 5.07
N PHE A 55 -16.03 -4.92 3.74
CA PHE A 55 -15.93 -3.68 2.96
C PHE A 55 -17.19 -2.82 3.03
N GLU A 56 -18.39 -3.41 3.10
CA GLU A 56 -19.62 -2.65 3.34
C GLU A 56 -19.60 -1.96 4.70
N GLY A 57 -19.09 -2.62 5.74
CA GLY A 57 -18.92 -2.05 7.07
C GLY A 57 -17.93 -0.87 7.08
N GLU A 58 -16.79 -1.01 6.39
CA GLU A 58 -15.80 0.06 6.22
C GLU A 58 -16.38 1.26 5.46
N GLN A 59 -17.10 1.00 4.36
CA GLN A 59 -17.74 2.04 3.55
C GLN A 59 -18.81 2.80 4.34
N GLN A 60 -19.70 2.08 5.04
CA GLN A 60 -20.76 2.69 5.86
C GLN A 60 -20.20 3.56 6.99
N ALA A 61 -19.05 3.16 7.55
CA ALA A 61 -18.37 3.91 8.59
C ALA A 61 -17.51 5.07 8.05
N ASN A 62 -17.46 5.27 6.73
CA ASN A 62 -16.56 6.21 6.05
C ASN A 62 -15.09 6.04 6.48
N ARG A 63 -14.68 4.79 6.75
CA ARG A 63 -13.30 4.47 7.12
C ARG A 63 -12.42 4.46 5.88
N HIS A 64 -11.19 4.88 6.08
CA HIS A 64 -10.14 4.73 5.11
C HIS A 64 -9.51 3.35 5.26
N VAL A 65 -9.27 2.71 4.13
CA VAL A 65 -8.64 1.40 4.08
C VAL A 65 -7.18 1.61 3.69
N PHE A 66 -6.28 1.15 4.56
CA PHE A 66 -4.86 1.15 4.28
C PHE A 66 -4.49 -0.16 3.59
N LEU A 67 -3.93 -0.07 2.39
CA LEU A 67 -3.70 -1.20 1.49
C LEU A 67 -2.24 -1.26 1.09
N ASN A 68 -1.69 -2.47 0.98
CA ASN A 68 -0.44 -2.72 0.28
C ASN A 68 -0.75 -3.41 -1.05
N VAL A 69 -0.26 -2.87 -2.17
CA VAL A 69 -0.54 -3.41 -3.50
C VAL A 69 0.73 -3.82 -4.23
N ILE A 70 0.68 -4.96 -4.92
CA ILE A 70 1.72 -5.33 -5.90
C ILE A 70 1.16 -5.07 -7.29
N ILE A 71 1.83 -4.21 -8.05
CA ILE A 71 1.37 -3.74 -9.36
C ILE A 71 2.12 -4.49 -10.47
N THR A 72 1.41 -4.98 -11.49
CA THR A 72 1.92 -5.65 -12.68
C THR A 72 2.49 -7.07 -12.46
N SER A 73 3.51 -7.25 -11.62
CA SER A 73 4.22 -8.54 -11.44
C SER A 73 4.57 -8.80 -9.99
N LYS A 74 4.66 -10.08 -9.62
CA LYS A 74 4.95 -10.55 -8.25
C LYS A 74 6.27 -10.05 -7.66
N ASP A 75 7.25 -9.83 -8.53
CA ASP A 75 8.61 -9.44 -8.14
C ASP A 75 8.74 -7.91 -7.98
N ASN A 76 7.65 -7.17 -8.23
CA ASN A 76 7.64 -5.72 -8.03
C ASN A 76 7.46 -5.41 -6.55
N HIS A 77 8.19 -4.39 -6.11
CA HIS A 77 8.07 -3.88 -4.76
C HIS A 77 6.63 -3.39 -4.49
N PRO A 78 6.05 -3.72 -3.33
CA PRO A 78 4.73 -3.25 -2.96
C PRO A 78 4.63 -1.71 -2.88
N ALA A 79 3.43 -1.18 -3.00
CA ALA A 79 3.12 0.22 -2.74
C ALA A 79 2.00 0.31 -1.70
N ALA A 80 2.27 1.03 -0.61
CA ALA A 80 1.27 1.30 0.41
C ALA A 80 0.41 2.49 0.02
N MET A 81 -0.90 2.34 0.18
CA MET A 81 -1.91 3.27 -0.29
C MET A 81 -2.92 3.55 0.79
N ILE A 82 -3.21 4.83 1.01
CA ILE A 82 -4.39 5.25 1.78
C ILE A 82 -5.56 5.42 0.83
N THR A 83 -6.67 4.75 1.12
CA THR A 83 -7.81 4.67 0.20
C THR A 83 -9.16 4.85 0.88
N SER A 84 -10.16 5.19 0.11
CA SER A 84 -11.59 5.11 0.47
C SER A 84 -12.32 4.20 -0.53
N ILE A 85 -13.43 3.60 -0.11
CA ILE A 85 -14.27 2.75 -0.97
C ILE A 85 -15.29 3.63 -1.68
N GLU A 86 -15.19 3.72 -3.01
CA GLU A 86 -16.12 4.46 -3.85
C GLU A 86 -17.38 3.65 -4.12
N THR A 87 -17.21 2.39 -4.52
CA THR A 87 -18.31 1.53 -4.97
C THR A 87 -18.06 0.08 -4.60
N ILE A 88 -19.12 -0.63 -4.22
CA ILE A 88 -19.15 -2.08 -4.05
C ILE A 88 -20.23 -2.62 -5.00
N THR A 89 -19.85 -3.50 -5.92
CA THR A 89 -20.76 -4.05 -6.94
C THR A 89 -20.80 -5.57 -6.84
N GLU A 90 -21.99 -6.14 -6.71
CA GLU A 90 -22.17 -7.59 -6.80
C GLU A 90 -21.93 -8.07 -8.22
N LEU A 91 -21.13 -9.12 -8.36
CA LEU A 91 -20.89 -9.79 -9.63
C LEU A 91 -21.54 -11.19 -9.61
N SER A 92 -21.53 -11.87 -10.76
CA SER A 92 -21.97 -13.28 -10.81
C SER A 92 -21.19 -14.15 -9.82
N GLU A 93 -19.89 -13.88 -9.68
CA GLU A 93 -18.97 -14.54 -8.75
C GLU A 93 -18.19 -13.47 -7.95
N GLY A 94 -18.51 -13.33 -6.67
CA GLY A 94 -17.84 -12.38 -5.78
C GLY A 94 -18.37 -10.94 -5.90
N TYR A 95 -17.49 -9.98 -5.58
CA TYR A 95 -17.78 -8.55 -5.60
C TYR A 95 -16.63 -7.78 -6.22
N SER A 96 -16.93 -6.74 -6.99
CA SER A 96 -15.97 -5.70 -7.36
C SER A 96 -15.98 -4.60 -6.30
N ILE A 97 -14.81 -4.32 -5.73
CA ILE A 97 -14.59 -3.24 -4.78
C ILE A 97 -13.72 -2.18 -5.45
N VAL A 98 -14.30 -1.01 -5.66
CA VAL A 98 -13.59 0.13 -6.24
C VAL A 98 -13.07 1.02 -5.13
N PHE A 99 -11.76 1.14 -5.03
CA PHE A 99 -11.07 2.05 -4.13
C PHE A 99 -10.56 3.26 -4.90
N LYS A 100 -10.58 4.42 -4.24
CA LYS A 100 -9.88 5.63 -4.66
C LYS A 100 -8.85 6.01 -3.61
N GLY A 101 -7.65 6.37 -4.02
CA GLY A 101 -6.64 6.76 -3.07
C GLY A 101 -5.37 7.31 -3.69
N ARG A 102 -4.30 7.27 -2.90
CA ARG A 102 -2.96 7.71 -3.30
C ARG A 102 -1.92 6.81 -2.65
N ILE A 103 -0.79 6.65 -3.34
CA ILE A 103 0.40 6.04 -2.74
C ILE A 103 0.93 6.97 -1.66
N VAL A 104 1.21 6.41 -0.49
CA VAL A 104 1.83 7.12 0.65
C VAL A 104 3.22 6.58 0.95
N LEU A 105 3.52 5.37 0.51
CA LEU A 105 4.84 4.77 0.57
C LEU A 105 5.04 3.87 -0.65
N GLY A 106 6.05 4.16 -1.45
CA GLY A 106 6.48 3.33 -2.57
C GLY A 106 7.96 3.01 -2.49
N ARG A 107 8.43 2.23 -3.48
CA ARG A 107 9.82 1.78 -3.56
C ARG A 107 10.84 2.91 -3.46
N ASP A 108 10.59 4.02 -4.16
CA ASP A 108 11.54 5.12 -4.23
C ASP A 108 11.63 5.87 -2.88
N ASP A 109 10.51 5.98 -2.15
CA ASP A 109 10.48 6.53 -0.79
C ASP A 109 11.29 5.65 0.18
N VAL A 110 11.13 4.31 0.13
CA VAL A 110 11.92 3.38 0.97
C VAL A 110 13.41 3.43 0.63
N LEU A 111 13.76 3.65 -0.64
CA LEU A 111 15.16 3.82 -1.04
C LEU A 111 15.76 5.13 -0.56
N GLU A 112 14.96 6.20 -0.49
CA GLU A 112 15.35 7.48 0.09
C GLU A 112 15.66 7.32 1.59
N ASP A 113 14.77 6.68 2.35
CA ASP A 113 14.99 6.36 3.77
C ASP A 113 16.28 5.56 4.00
N VAL A 114 16.51 4.52 3.17
CA VAL A 114 17.73 3.71 3.24
C VAL A 114 18.98 4.56 3.03
N LEU A 115 18.92 5.52 2.11
CA LEU A 115 20.03 6.41 1.81
C LEU A 115 20.26 7.41 2.94
N GLU A 116 19.19 8.01 3.49
CA GLU A 116 19.28 8.93 4.63
C GLU A 116 19.92 8.26 5.85
N ASP A 117 19.48 7.05 6.20
CA ASP A 117 20.06 6.25 7.28
C ASP A 117 21.58 6.05 7.04
N LEU A 118 21.99 5.68 5.83
CA LEU A 118 23.41 5.44 5.49
C LEU A 118 24.27 6.71 5.52
N LEU A 119 23.70 7.87 5.17
CA LEU A 119 24.40 9.15 5.24
C LEU A 119 24.58 9.61 6.68
N SER A 120 23.62 9.31 7.56
CA SER A 120 23.68 9.65 8.98
C SER A 120 24.83 8.93 9.72
N ASP A 121 25.23 7.75 9.23
CA ASP A 121 26.31 6.91 9.80
C ASP A 121 27.74 7.38 9.44
N GLY A 122 27.90 8.45 8.64
CA GLY A 122 29.21 9.08 8.38
C GLY A 122 30.21 8.23 7.57
N HIS A 123 29.72 7.36 6.69
CA HIS A 123 30.53 6.40 5.93
C HIS A 123 31.35 7.02 4.78
N SER A 124 32.45 6.37 4.39
CA SER A 124 33.19 6.69 3.16
C SER A 124 32.41 6.27 1.90
N THR A 125 32.68 6.94 0.78
CA THR A 125 31.93 6.77 -0.48
C THR A 125 31.91 5.33 -1.00
N GLU A 126 33.03 4.60 -0.98
CA GLU A 126 33.06 3.19 -1.42
C GLU A 126 32.27 2.26 -0.48
N SER A 127 32.34 2.52 0.84
CA SER A 127 31.59 1.73 1.83
C SER A 127 30.08 1.99 1.74
N LEU A 128 29.69 3.22 1.41
CA LEU A 128 28.28 3.60 1.26
C LEU A 128 27.63 2.90 0.06
N LEU A 129 28.33 2.81 -1.07
CA LEU A 129 27.86 2.09 -2.26
C LEU A 129 27.64 0.58 -2.01
N GLU A 130 28.54 -0.07 -1.28
CA GLU A 130 28.42 -1.49 -0.94
C GLU A 130 27.23 -1.72 0.00
N ARG A 131 27.12 -0.91 1.05
CA ARG A 131 26.02 -1.01 2.03
C ARG A 131 24.65 -0.69 1.41
N PHE A 132 24.59 0.28 0.50
CA PHE A 132 23.36 0.61 -0.23
C PHE A 132 22.86 -0.56 -1.07
N LYS A 133 23.76 -1.25 -1.80
CA LYS A 133 23.40 -2.45 -2.57
C LYS A 133 22.88 -3.57 -1.66
N GLN A 134 23.58 -3.86 -0.57
CA GLN A 134 23.17 -4.88 0.41
C GLN A 134 21.80 -4.57 1.04
N ARG A 135 21.51 -3.30 1.36
CA ARG A 135 20.21 -2.90 1.92
C ARG A 135 19.10 -2.93 0.87
N THR A 136 19.40 -2.58 -0.38
CA THR A 136 18.45 -2.69 -1.50
C THR A 136 18.05 -4.15 -1.78
N GLU A 137 18.96 -5.10 -1.58
CA GLU A 137 18.65 -6.54 -1.66
C GLU A 137 17.76 -7.03 -0.51
N ASN A 138 17.70 -6.29 0.60
CA ASN A 138 16.87 -6.59 1.79
C ASN A 138 15.76 -5.55 2.02
N LEU A 139 15.28 -4.91 0.94
CA LEU A 139 14.38 -3.76 1.01
C LEU A 139 13.08 -4.05 1.78
N ASP A 140 12.63 -5.31 1.78
CA ASP A 140 11.42 -5.75 2.48
C ASP A 140 11.51 -5.48 4.00
N SER A 141 12.69 -5.67 4.60
CA SER A 141 12.89 -5.42 6.04
C SER A 141 12.83 -3.93 6.42
N TYR A 142 13.27 -3.05 5.52
CA TYR A 142 13.12 -1.59 5.68
C TYR A 142 11.68 -1.16 5.48
N SER A 143 10.98 -1.84 4.57
CA SER A 143 9.58 -1.55 4.25
C SER A 143 8.69 -1.70 5.48
N ASP A 144 8.86 -2.76 6.27
CA ASP A 144 8.04 -2.97 7.48
C ASP A 144 8.23 -1.85 8.53
N LYS A 145 9.47 -1.38 8.73
CA LYS A 145 9.75 -0.27 9.65
C LYS A 145 9.08 1.02 9.15
N THR A 146 9.35 1.43 7.92
CA THR A 146 8.78 2.66 7.34
C THR A 146 7.26 2.57 7.27
N LEU A 147 6.68 1.40 6.98
CA LEU A 147 5.24 1.19 6.95
C LEU A 147 4.58 1.47 8.31
N ASN A 148 5.20 0.99 9.40
CA ASN A 148 4.72 1.24 10.77
C ASN A 148 4.76 2.73 11.12
N GLU A 149 5.83 3.44 10.74
CA GLU A 149 5.96 4.89 10.94
C GLU A 149 4.89 5.66 10.16
N VAL A 150 4.71 5.35 8.88
CA VAL A 150 3.68 5.98 8.02
C VAL A 150 2.26 5.75 8.57
N TYR A 151 1.93 4.52 8.98
CA TYR A 151 0.60 4.23 9.53
C TYR A 151 0.33 4.99 10.84
N LYS A 152 1.32 5.07 11.73
CA LYS A 152 1.24 5.85 12.95
C LYS A 152 0.99 7.32 12.64
N ASP A 153 1.75 7.91 11.73
CA ASP A 153 1.60 9.31 11.33
C ASP A 153 0.22 9.59 10.71
N LEU A 154 -0.28 8.68 9.88
CA LEU A 154 -1.62 8.79 9.29
C LEU A 154 -2.71 8.79 10.37
N LYS A 155 -2.58 7.93 11.38
CA LYS A 155 -3.52 7.82 12.50
C LYS A 155 -3.48 9.04 13.42
N GLU A 156 -2.28 9.52 13.76
CA GLU A 156 -2.07 10.70 14.59
C GLU A 156 -2.48 12.01 13.91
N SER A 157 -2.43 12.06 12.57
CA SER A 157 -2.81 13.26 11.82
C SER A 157 -4.28 13.67 11.99
N GLY A 158 -5.15 12.74 12.38
CA GLY A 158 -6.60 12.93 12.46
C GLY A 158 -7.30 13.20 11.11
N LYS A 159 -6.55 13.19 10.00
CA LYS A 159 -7.09 13.41 8.65
C LYS A 159 -7.79 12.16 8.09
N TYR A 160 -7.43 10.99 8.60
CA TYR A 160 -7.89 9.70 8.12
C TYR A 160 -8.51 8.91 9.27
N VAL A 161 -9.64 8.25 9.01
CA VAL A 161 -10.28 7.35 9.96
C VAL A 161 -9.85 5.93 9.60
N LEU A 162 -8.75 5.47 10.19
CA LEU A 162 -8.20 4.14 9.98
C LEU A 162 -8.83 3.11 10.94
N LEU A 163 -8.77 1.84 10.54
CA LEU A 163 -8.94 0.69 11.45
C LEU A 163 -7.92 0.75 12.60
#